data_AF-A0A819MM64-F1
#
_entry.id   AF-A0A819MM64-F1
#
_cell.length_a   1.000
_cell.length_b   1.000
_cell.length_c   1.000
_cell.angle_alpha   90.00
_cell.angle_beta   90.00
_cell.angle_gamma   90.00
#
_symmetry.space_group_name_H-M   'P 1'
#
loop_
_entity.id
_entity.type
_entity.pdbx_description
1 polymer ?
#
loop_
_entity_poly.entity_id
_entity_poly.type
_entity_poly.pdbx_seq_one_letter_code
_entity_poly.pdbx_strand_id
1 'polypeptide(L)'
;IKELKASVISEICPVNIHLKKDVNTTVSMTSISSTFIFPENILDWNEIHVQNWLISHGLLQMSRLFTNFNGQSLMYMSEIIENIHIQQVVSLLQDDSLRRTNQNLSLVELSHFRSLFNQQKQSLTSTIVTKPTKK
;
A
#
# COMPACT_ATOMS: atom_id res chain seq x y z
N ILE A 1 -6.73 52.26 40.95
CA ILE A 1 -5.64 51.31 40.64
C ILE A 1 -5.52 50.37 41.84
N LYS A 2 -5.85 49.09 41.66
CA LYS A 2 -5.71 48.04 42.69
C LYS A 2 -4.80 46.97 42.12
N GLU A 3 -3.63 46.82 42.72
CA GLU A 3 -2.78 45.64 42.59
C GLU A 3 -3.34 44.51 43.47
N LEU A 4 -3.20 43.25 43.03
CA LEU A 4 -2.45 42.22 43.75
C LEU A 4 -2.47 40.87 42.98
N LYS A 5 -1.24 40.46 42.65
CA LYS A 5 -0.63 39.12 42.73
C LYS A 5 -1.24 37.95 41.96
N ALA A 6 -0.52 37.63 40.87
CA ALA A 6 -0.51 36.32 40.23
C ALA A 6 0.10 35.25 41.16
N SER A 7 -0.48 34.05 41.13
CA SER A 7 0.12 32.85 41.68
C SER A 7 0.29 31.80 40.59
N VAL A 8 1.53 31.32 40.52
CA VAL A 8 2.12 30.33 39.61
C VAL A 8 1.77 28.91 40.07
N ILE A 9 1.30 28.06 39.15
CA ILE A 9 1.59 26.59 39.02
C ILE A 9 1.27 26.25 37.55
N SER A 10 2.19 26.22 36.58
CA SER A 10 3.32 25.32 36.30
C SER A 10 2.95 23.83 36.28
N GLU A 11 2.54 23.31 35.11
CA GLU A 11 2.91 21.97 34.63
C GLU A 11 2.65 21.88 33.12
N ILE A 12 3.51 22.54 32.35
CA ILE A 12 3.71 22.26 30.93
C ILE A 12 5.01 21.47 30.86
N CYS A 13 4.91 20.15 30.72
CA CYS A 13 6.11 19.33 30.51
C CYS A 13 6.66 19.60 29.10
N PRO A 14 7.96 19.93 28.99
CA PRO A 14 8.54 20.52 27.79
C PRO A 14 8.76 19.51 26.67
N VAL A 15 8.32 19.91 25.48
CA VAL A 15 8.76 19.37 24.18
C VAL A 15 10.26 19.63 24.04
N ASN A 16 11.06 18.59 24.22
CA ASN A 16 12.51 18.65 24.05
C ASN A 16 12.83 18.38 22.57
N ILE A 17 12.87 19.45 21.75
CA ILE A 17 13.34 19.38 20.36
C ILE A 17 14.87 19.37 20.42
N HIS A 18 15.46 18.17 20.36
CA HIS A 18 16.87 18.01 20.07
C HIS A 18 17.05 17.75 18.57
N LEU A 19 17.18 18.83 17.81
CA LEU A 19 17.58 18.77 16.41
C LEU A 19 19.11 18.69 16.34
N LYS A 20 19.66 17.48 16.21
CA LYS A 20 21.00 17.24 15.65
C LYS A 20 20.96 16.04 14.69
N LYS A 21 21.15 16.39 13.41
CA LYS A 21 21.77 15.64 12.30
C LYS A 21 22.40 14.29 12.69
N ASP A 22 21.91 13.20 12.12
CA ASP A 22 22.50 12.50 10.97
C ASP A 22 21.88 11.09 10.82
N VAL A 23 21.45 10.78 9.58
CA VAL A 23 21.53 9.47 8.91
C VAL A 23 20.85 8.25 9.58
N ASN A 24 19.90 7.68 8.82
CA ASN A 24 19.28 6.35 8.92
C ASN A 24 18.16 6.18 9.97
N THR A 25 16.99 6.73 9.66
CA THR A 25 15.73 6.15 10.13
C THR A 25 15.55 4.80 9.47
N THR A 26 16.14 3.75 10.06
CA THR A 26 15.64 2.39 9.93
C THR A 26 14.22 2.40 10.46
N VAL A 27 13.27 2.58 9.53
CA VAL A 27 11.86 2.26 9.77
C VAL A 27 11.88 0.79 10.18
N SER A 28 11.76 0.55 11.48
CA SER A 28 11.61 -0.80 12.02
C SER A 28 10.31 -1.34 11.44
N MET A 29 10.44 -2.12 10.37
CA MET A 29 9.39 -2.99 9.88
C MET A 29 9.12 -4.00 10.99
N THR A 30 8.19 -3.67 11.89
CA THR A 30 7.47 -4.68 12.64
C THR A 30 6.77 -5.55 11.62
N SER A 31 7.42 -6.65 11.23
CA SER A 31 6.82 -7.75 10.48
C SER A 31 5.75 -8.39 11.36
N ILE A 32 4.57 -7.79 11.36
CA ILE A 32 3.35 -8.41 11.84
C ILE A 32 3.10 -9.58 10.90
N SER A 33 3.55 -10.78 11.29
CA SER A 33 3.22 -12.02 10.58
C SER A 33 1.78 -12.39 10.97
N SER A 34 0.82 -11.57 10.56
CA SER A 34 -0.58 -11.96 10.50
C SER A 34 -0.71 -12.91 9.33
N THR A 35 -0.96 -14.18 9.60
CA THR A 35 -1.23 -15.20 8.58
C THR A 35 -2.58 -14.89 7.95
N PHE A 36 -2.58 -14.00 6.96
CA PHE A 36 -3.76 -13.71 6.17
C PHE A 36 -4.07 -14.92 5.29
N ILE A 37 -5.26 -15.48 5.45
CA ILE A 37 -5.78 -16.51 4.56
C ILE A 37 -6.42 -15.78 3.39
N PHE A 38 -5.81 -15.91 2.21
CA PHE A 38 -6.34 -15.37 0.97
C PHE A 38 -7.09 -16.48 0.21
N PRO A 39 -8.24 -16.18 -0.41
CA PRO A 39 -8.83 -17.07 -1.40
C PRO A 39 -7.80 -17.38 -2.51
N GLU A 40 -7.80 -18.61 -3.02
CA GLU A 40 -6.86 -19.03 -4.07
C GLU A 40 -7.08 -18.22 -5.37
N ASN A 41 -8.35 -18.01 -5.73
CA ASN A 41 -8.71 -17.20 -6.88
C ASN A 41 -8.78 -15.72 -6.49
N ILE A 42 -8.00 -14.90 -7.19
CA ILE A 42 -7.97 -13.45 -6.97
C ILE A 42 -9.34 -12.81 -7.22
N LEU A 43 -10.18 -13.37 -8.08
CA LEU A 43 -11.52 -12.84 -8.36
C LEU A 43 -12.46 -12.93 -7.15
N ASP A 44 -12.15 -13.79 -6.18
CA ASP A 44 -12.90 -13.94 -4.93
C ASP A 44 -12.39 -12.98 -3.84
N TRP A 45 -11.40 -12.14 -4.14
CA TRP A 45 -10.86 -11.19 -3.19
C TRP A 45 -11.82 -10.01 -3.01
N ASN A 46 -12.15 -9.71 -1.75
CA ASN A 46 -12.81 -8.47 -1.37
C ASN A 46 -11.76 -7.38 -1.10
N GLU A 47 -12.23 -6.19 -0.73
CA GLU A 47 -11.37 -5.04 -0.44
C GLU A 47 -10.36 -5.33 0.67
N ILE A 48 -10.77 -6.03 1.73
CA ILE A 48 -9.90 -6.38 2.86
C ILE A 48 -8.77 -7.31 2.40
N HIS A 49 -9.06 -8.30 1.56
CA HIS A 49 -8.04 -9.20 1.00
C HIS A 49 -7.01 -8.41 0.18
N VAL A 50 -7.46 -7.51 -0.70
CA VAL A 50 -6.56 -6.66 -1.50
C VAL A 50 -5.69 -5.78 -0.61
N GLN A 51 -6.27 -5.12 0.38
CA GLN A 51 -5.54 -4.24 1.30
C GLN A 51 -4.47 -5.01 2.08
N ASN A 52 -4.84 -6.14 2.68
CA ASN A 52 -3.91 -6.97 3.43
C ASN A 52 -2.78 -7.51 2.55
N TRP A 53 -3.09 -7.88 1.31
CA TRP A 53 -2.09 -8.34 0.34
C TRP A 53 -1.10 -7.25 -0.06
N LEU A 54 -1.57 -6.02 -0.33
CA LEU A 54 -0.69 -4.89 -0.65
C LEU A 54 0.21 -4.54 0.54
N ILE A 55 -0.36 -4.47 1.74
CA ILE A 55 0.38 -4.14 2.97
C ILE A 55 1.41 -5.23 3.30
N SER A 56 1.07 -6.51 3.18
CA SER A 56 1.99 -7.61 3.48
C SER A 56 3.20 -7.65 2.56
N HIS A 57 3.09 -7.08 1.36
CA HIS A 57 4.19 -6.93 0.40
C HIS A 57 4.84 -5.53 0.44
N GLY A 58 4.53 -4.70 1.45
CA GLY A 58 5.15 -3.39 1.63
C GLY A 58 4.69 -2.32 0.63
N LEU A 59 3.55 -2.52 -0.04
CA LEU A 59 2.97 -1.61 -1.02
C LEU A 59 1.97 -0.64 -0.36
N LEU A 60 2.47 0.21 0.56
CA LEU A 60 1.64 1.08 1.39
C LEU A 60 0.95 2.24 0.63
N GLN A 61 1.62 2.84 -0.36
CA GLN A 61 1.00 3.87 -1.19
C GLN A 61 -0.07 3.25 -2.10
N MET A 62 0.19 2.06 -2.64
CA MET A 62 -0.80 1.33 -3.42
C MET A 62 -2.00 0.93 -2.58
N SER A 63 -1.79 0.48 -1.34
CA SER A 63 -2.91 0.12 -0.45
C SER A 63 -3.84 1.32 -0.23
N ARG A 64 -3.26 2.51 0.01
CA ARG A 64 -4.02 3.76 0.15
C ARG A 64 -4.74 4.17 -1.15
N LEU A 65 -4.05 4.06 -2.28
CA LEU A 65 -4.61 4.44 -3.58
C LEU A 65 -5.77 3.51 -3.99
N PHE A 66 -5.64 2.23 -3.69
CA PHE A 66 -6.58 1.17 -4.03
C PHE A 66 -7.50 0.79 -2.86
N THR A 67 -7.81 1.73 -1.97
CA THR A 67 -8.59 1.48 -0.73
C THR A 67 -9.95 0.80 -0.95
N ASN A 68 -10.56 0.96 -2.13
CA ASN A 68 -11.86 0.38 -2.49
C ASN A 68 -11.74 -0.65 -3.62
N PHE A 69 -10.56 -1.22 -3.84
CA PHE A 69 -10.36 -2.22 -4.88
C PHE A 69 -10.64 -3.60 -4.32
N ASN A 70 -11.51 -4.34 -5.00
CA ASN A 70 -11.61 -5.79 -4.83
C ASN A 70 -10.73 -6.49 -5.89
N GLY A 71 -10.74 -7.82 -5.88
CA GLY A 71 -9.95 -8.63 -6.80
C GLY A 71 -10.24 -8.39 -8.28
N GLN A 72 -11.51 -8.16 -8.63
CA GLN A 72 -11.92 -7.84 -10.00
C GLN A 72 -11.38 -6.48 -10.43
N SER A 73 -11.49 -5.45 -9.57
CA SER A 73 -10.91 -4.12 -9.82
C SER A 73 -9.40 -4.20 -10.02
N LEU A 74 -8.71 -5.04 -9.23
CA LEU A 74 -7.27 -5.24 -9.34
C LEU A 74 -6.87 -5.90 -10.67
N MET A 75 -7.65 -6.88 -11.13
CA MET A 75 -7.49 -7.51 -12.45
C MET A 75 -7.66 -6.51 -13.59
N TYR A 76 -8.73 -5.72 -13.57
CA TYR A 76 -8.95 -4.68 -14.59
C TYR A 76 -7.84 -3.62 -14.58
N MET A 77 -7.37 -3.23 -13.39
CA MET A 77 -6.26 -2.29 -13.27
C MET A 77 -4.98 -2.83 -13.90
N SER A 78 -4.68 -4.11 -13.69
CA SER A 78 -3.53 -4.75 -14.31
C SER A 78 -3.67 -4.82 -15.83
N GLU A 79 -4.86 -5.13 -16.34
CA GLU A 79 -5.14 -5.14 -17.78
C GLU A 79 -4.96 -3.74 -18.39
N ILE A 80 -5.43 -2.68 -17.70
CA ILE A 80 -5.20 -1.29 -18.08
C ILE A 80 -3.70 -0.97 -18.15
N ILE A 81 -2.93 -1.39 -17.14
CA ILE A 81 -1.47 -1.18 -17.11
C ILE A 81 -0.75 -1.92 -18.25
N GLU A 82 -1.25 -3.09 -18.66
CA GLU A 82 -0.67 -3.90 -19.72
C GLU A 82 -1.01 -3.40 -21.13
N ASN A 83 -2.25 -2.93 -21.33
CA ASN A 83 -2.80 -2.66 -22.67
C ASN A 83 -2.84 -1.18 -23.04
N ILE A 84 -2.81 -0.27 -22.07
CA ILE A 84 -2.83 1.18 -22.30
C ILE A 84 -1.40 1.73 -22.36
N HIS A 85 -1.24 2.93 -22.94
CA HIS A 85 0.00 3.69 -22.86
C HIS A 85 0.44 3.85 -21.39
N ILE A 86 1.42 3.07 -20.98
CA ILE A 86 1.90 2.98 -19.59
C ILE A 86 2.22 4.36 -19.00
N GLN A 87 2.74 5.29 -19.81
CA GLN A 87 3.03 6.65 -19.37
C GLN A 87 1.77 7.42 -18.95
N GLN A 88 0.65 7.23 -19.66
CA GLN A 88 -0.62 7.86 -19.30
C GLN A 88 -1.17 7.27 -18.01
N VAL A 89 -1.12 5.94 -17.86
CA VAL A 89 -1.57 5.26 -16.63
C VAL A 89 -0.73 5.71 -15.43
N VAL A 90 0.59 5.77 -15.57
CA VAL A 90 1.50 6.27 -14.52
C VAL A 90 1.16 7.70 -14.14
N SER A 91 0.95 8.59 -15.13
CA SER A 91 0.58 9.99 -14.88
C SER A 91 -0.74 10.08 -14.11
N LEU A 92 -1.77 9.36 -14.54
CA LEU A 92 -3.08 9.35 -13.88
C LEU A 92 -2.99 8.83 -12.44
N LEU A 93 -2.20 7.77 -12.21
CA LEU A 93 -1.99 7.23 -10.86
C LEU A 93 -1.20 8.19 -9.97
N GLN A 94 -0.21 8.91 -10.52
CA GLN A 94 0.53 9.93 -9.78
C GLN A 94 -0.38 11.10 -9.39
N ASP A 95 -1.21 11.59 -10.32
CA ASP A 95 -2.18 12.65 -10.06
C ASP A 95 -3.19 12.21 -8.98
N ASP A 96 -3.71 10.99 -9.08
CA ASP A 96 -4.69 10.50 -8.11
C ASP A 96 -4.04 10.20 -6.74
N SER A 97 -2.80 9.74 -6.70
CA SER A 97 -2.02 9.58 -5.47
C SER A 97 -1.82 10.93 -4.79
N LEU A 98 -1.40 11.96 -5.54
CA LEU A 98 -1.20 13.30 -5.00
C LEU A 98 -2.53 13.86 -4.46
N ARG A 99 -3.63 13.69 -5.19
CA ARG A 99 -4.96 14.16 -4.80
C ARG A 99 -5.51 13.47 -3.54
N ARG A 100 -5.35 12.15 -3.42
CA ARG A 100 -5.97 11.35 -2.34
C ARG A 100 -5.10 11.23 -1.10
N THR A 101 -3.79 11.13 -1.29
CA THR A 101 -2.84 10.81 -0.22
C THR A 101 -1.87 11.95 0.08
N ASN A 102 -1.86 13.00 -0.74
CA ASN A 102 -0.89 14.08 -0.70
C ASN A 102 0.56 13.57 -0.82
N GLN A 103 0.75 12.47 -1.54
CA GLN A 103 2.05 11.84 -1.78
C GLN A 103 2.20 11.51 -3.26
N ASN A 104 3.40 11.75 -3.79
CA ASN A 104 3.77 11.31 -5.13
C ASN A 104 3.93 9.79 -5.13
N LEU A 105 3.27 9.12 -6.07
CA LEU A 105 3.40 7.68 -6.21
C LEU A 105 4.83 7.29 -6.56
N SER A 106 5.44 6.43 -5.73
CA SER A 106 6.77 5.89 -5.98
C SER A 106 6.78 4.96 -7.20
N LEU A 107 7.65 5.26 -8.17
CA LEU A 107 7.90 4.37 -9.32
C LEU A 107 8.46 3.01 -8.90
N VAL A 108 9.20 2.96 -7.78
CA VAL A 108 9.71 1.71 -7.20
C VAL A 108 8.54 0.85 -6.73
N GLU A 109 7.59 1.46 -6.03
CA GLU A 109 6.41 0.76 -5.53
C GLU A 109 5.48 0.30 -6.66
N LEU A 110 5.32 1.12 -7.71
CA LEU A 110 4.58 0.74 -8.91
C LEU A 110 5.22 -0.43 -9.66
N SER A 111 6.55 -0.43 -9.75
CA SER A 111 7.31 -1.52 -10.37
C SER A 111 7.17 -2.81 -9.55
N HIS A 112 7.24 -2.71 -8.22
CA HIS A 112 7.03 -3.83 -7.32
C HIS A 112 5.62 -4.40 -7.43
N PHE A 113 4.59 -3.53 -7.42
CA PHE A 113 3.20 -3.92 -7.64
C PHE A 113 3.02 -4.69 -8.94
N ARG A 114 3.55 -4.17 -10.06
CA ARG A 114 3.46 -4.84 -11.36
C ARG A 114 4.10 -6.23 -11.33
N SER A 115 5.28 -6.36 -10.75
CA SER A 115 5.96 -7.65 -10.63
C SER A 115 5.15 -8.65 -9.79
N LEU A 116 4.63 -8.18 -8.65
CA LEU A 116 3.85 -8.99 -7.72
C LEU A 116 2.56 -9.51 -8.36
N PHE A 117 1.86 -8.64 -9.08
CA PHE A 117 0.62 -9.01 -9.76
C PHE A 117 0.85 -10.03 -10.89
N ASN A 118 1.95 -9.91 -11.62
CA ASN A 118 2.33 -10.87 -12.65
C ASN A 118 2.60 -12.27 -12.07
N GLN A 119 3.21 -12.36 -10.88
CA GLN A 119 3.41 -13.63 -10.18
C GLN A 119 2.06 -14.25 -9.79
N GLN A 120 1.13 -13.45 -9.28
CA GLN A 120 -0.22 -13.91 -8.93
C GLN A 120 -0.98 -14.43 -10.16
N LYS A 121 -0.89 -13.75 -11.31
CA LYS A 121 -1.46 -14.20 -12.59
C LYS A 121 -0.89 -15.54 -13.05
N GLN A 122 0.43 -15.74 -12.95
CA GLN A 122 1.08 -17.00 -13.35
C GLN A 122 0.70 -18.17 -12.44
N SER A 123 0.42 -17.91 -11.16
CA SER A 123 -0.11 -18.93 -10.25
C SER A 123 -1.48 -19.45 -10.68
N LEU A 124 -2.32 -18.62 -11.31
CA LEU A 124 -3.65 -19.04 -11.79
C LEU A 124 -3.58 -19.89 -13.06
N THR A 125 -2.63 -19.62 -13.96
CA THR A 125 -2.50 -20.35 -15.23
C THR A 125 -1.86 -21.72 -15.07
N SER A 126 -1.01 -21.90 -14.06
CA SER A 126 -0.32 -23.18 -13.79
C SER A 126 -1.24 -24.25 -13.19
N THR A 127 -2.37 -23.88 -12.56
CA THR A 127 -3.36 -24.83 -12.01
C THR A 127 -4.20 -25.55 -13.07
N ILE A 128 -4.29 -25.02 -14.30
CA ILE A 128 -5.17 -25.58 -15.36
C ILE A 128 -4.51 -26.76 -16.12
N VAL A 129 -3.19 -26.91 -16.08
CA VAL A 129 -2.45 -27.87 -16.93
C VAL A 129 -2.31 -29.27 -16.29
N THR A 130 -2.74 -29.47 -15.05
CA THR A 130 -2.58 -30.77 -14.33
C THR A 130 -3.91 -31.46 -14.03
N LYS A 131 -4.77 -31.67 -15.04
CA LYS A 131 -5.79 -32.74 -14.97
C LYS A 131 -5.30 -33.95 -15.78
N PRO A 132 -4.96 -35.09 -15.13
CA PRO A 132 -4.61 -36.29 -15.86
C PRO A 132 -5.86 -36.88 -16.50
N THR A 133 -5.83 -36.98 -17.83
CA THR A 133 -6.77 -37.74 -18.65
C THR A 133 -6.67 -39.21 -18.23
N LYS A 134 -7.64 -39.70 -17.43
CA LYS A 134 -7.79 -41.13 -17.19
C LYS A 134 -8.26 -41.78 -18.50
N LYS A 135 -7.43 -42.68 -19.03
CA LYS A 135 -7.82 -43.71 -20.00
C LYS A 135 -8.71 -44.74 -19.34
#